data_AF-A0A4Q6AY73-F1
#
_entry.id   AF-A0A4Q6AY73-F1
#
_cell.length_a   1.000
_cell.length_b   1.000
_cell.length_c   1.000
_cell.angle_alpha   90.00
_cell.angle_beta   90.00
_cell.angle_gamma   90.00
#
_symmetry.space_group_name_H-M   'P 1'
#
loop_
_entity.id
_entity.type
_entity.pdbx_description
1 polymer ?
#
loop_
_entity_poly.entity_id
_entity_poly.type
_entity_poly.pdbx_seq_one_letter_code
_entity_poly.pdbx_strand_id
1 'polypeptide(L)'
;MEKNLTSWYSHRVEKEMPVAVYGHYGFVLLLVPTAAADYLEYERFGLIDTIRPHIEGGKVKVYSVNSINNDSWLNNNVHPKHKTWMHNQFNHYIYDEVVPYIKATSGYDTPIIISGASFGALH
;
A
#
# COMPACT_ATOMS: atom_id res chain seq x y z
N MET A 1 14.26 11.78 -8.02
CA MET A 1 13.03 11.33 -7.33
C MET A 1 13.42 10.76 -5.98
N GLU A 2 12.95 11.35 -4.90
CA GLU A 2 13.14 10.81 -3.55
C GLU A 2 12.39 9.48 -3.41
N LYS A 3 13.07 8.46 -2.90
CA LYS A 3 12.53 7.13 -2.61
C LYS A 3 12.98 6.71 -1.21
N ASN A 4 12.04 6.30 -0.38
CA ASN A 4 12.32 5.72 0.94
C ASN A 4 11.62 4.35 1.04
N LEU A 5 12.35 3.35 1.53
CA LEU A 5 11.79 2.05 1.87
C LEU A 5 11.71 1.96 3.39
N THR A 6 10.53 1.63 3.89
CA THR A 6 10.29 1.37 5.30
C THR A 6 9.51 0.07 5.46
N SER A 7 9.48 -0.46 6.67
CA SER A 7 8.68 -1.63 7.00
C SER A 7 8.41 -1.64 8.50
N TRP A 8 7.37 -2.36 8.89
CA TRP A 8 7.16 -2.75 10.27
C TRP A 8 6.44 -4.08 10.34
N TYR A 9 6.59 -4.75 11.47
CA TYR A 9 5.85 -5.96 11.77
C TYR A 9 4.41 -5.61 12.14
N SER A 10 3.44 -6.08 11.36
CA SER A 10 2.03 -5.94 11.70
C SER A 10 1.55 -7.18 12.42
N HIS A 11 1.19 -7.02 13.70
CA HIS A 11 0.51 -8.06 14.49
C HIS A 11 -0.89 -8.38 13.97
N ARG A 12 -1.45 -7.59 13.05
CA ARG A 12 -2.78 -7.88 12.50
C ARG A 12 -2.72 -8.94 11.43
N VAL A 13 -1.68 -8.90 10.60
CA VAL A 13 -1.44 -9.82 9.49
C VAL A 13 -0.25 -10.76 9.74
N GLU A 14 0.31 -10.73 10.96
CA GLU A 14 1.36 -11.61 11.49
C GLU A 14 2.62 -11.68 10.60
N LYS A 15 3.01 -10.54 10.01
CA LYS A 15 4.20 -10.47 9.16
C LYS A 15 4.80 -9.07 9.07
N GLU A 16 6.03 -9.01 8.58
CA GLU A 16 6.69 -7.77 8.16
C GLU A 16 6.02 -7.21 6.90
N MET A 17 5.59 -5.95 6.98
CA MET A 17 4.88 -5.26 5.91
C MET A 17 5.70 -4.09 5.37
N PRO A 18 6.41 -4.28 4.23
CA PRO A 18 7.16 -3.20 3.61
C PRO A 18 6.25 -2.19 2.90
N VAL A 19 6.72 -0.94 2.86
CA VAL A 19 6.09 0.19 2.17
C VAL A 19 7.16 0.96 1.41
N ALA A 20 6.91 1.22 0.14
CA ALA A 20 7.74 2.13 -0.66
C ALA A 20 7.09 3.52 -0.72
N VAL A 21 7.87 4.54 -0.42
CA VAL A 21 7.44 5.94 -0.40
C VAL A 21 8.20 6.73 -1.46
N TYR A 22 7.50 7.51 -2.27
CA TYR A 22 8.06 8.32 -3.34
C TYR A 22 7.61 9.78 -3.23
N GLY A 23 8.58 10.68 -3.37
CA GLY A 23 8.35 12.12 -3.29
C GLY A 23 8.26 12.65 -1.86
N HIS A 24 8.11 13.97 -1.77
CA HIS A 24 8.28 14.72 -0.53
C HIS A 24 7.03 15.51 -0.11
N TYR A 25 6.15 15.87 -1.06
CA TYR A 25 5.00 16.74 -0.80
C TYR A 25 3.85 16.46 -1.77
N GLY A 26 2.66 16.95 -1.42
CA GLY A 26 1.42 16.83 -2.19
C GLY A 26 0.34 16.05 -1.44
N PHE A 27 -0.79 15.81 -2.11
CA PHE A 27 -1.75 14.83 -1.60
C PHE A 27 -1.13 13.43 -1.65
N VAL A 28 -1.64 12.53 -0.83
CA VAL A 28 -1.13 11.16 -0.79
C VAL A 28 -1.89 10.28 -1.78
N LEU A 29 -1.15 9.58 -2.63
CA LEU A 29 -1.64 8.45 -3.42
C LEU A 29 -1.19 7.15 -2.75
N LEU A 30 -2.13 6.43 -2.14
CA LEU A 30 -1.90 5.11 -1.55
C LEU A 30 -2.18 4.03 -2.59
N LEU A 31 -1.17 3.25 -2.95
CA LEU A 31 -1.24 2.21 -3.97
C LEU A 31 -1.32 0.83 -3.34
N VAL A 32 -2.34 0.07 -3.72
CA VAL A 32 -2.53 -1.33 -3.35
C VAL A 32 -2.17 -2.23 -4.54
N PRO A 33 -1.25 -3.19 -4.40
CA PRO A 33 -0.74 -3.99 -5.50
C PRO A 33 -1.75 -5.03 -6.01
N THR A 34 -1.51 -5.55 -7.21
CA THR A 34 -2.33 -6.59 -7.85
C THR A 34 -2.14 -7.97 -7.17
N ALA A 35 -2.86 -8.99 -7.67
CA ALA A 35 -3.00 -10.33 -7.08
C ALA A 35 -1.69 -10.98 -6.61
N ALA A 36 -0.66 -10.97 -7.45
CA ALA A 36 0.59 -11.71 -7.23
C ALA A 36 1.81 -10.78 -7.13
N ALA A 37 1.58 -9.53 -6.76
CA ALA A 37 2.61 -8.51 -6.74
C ALA A 37 2.87 -7.98 -5.33
N ASP A 38 3.80 -7.03 -5.23
CA ASP A 38 4.30 -6.50 -3.98
C ASP A 38 4.36 -4.96 -4.02
N TYR A 39 4.79 -4.36 -2.92
CA TYR A 39 4.93 -2.92 -2.73
C TYR A 39 5.80 -2.19 -3.79
N LEU A 40 6.61 -2.89 -4.58
CA LEU A 40 7.43 -2.32 -5.67
C LEU A 40 6.84 -2.57 -7.07
N GLU A 41 5.67 -3.20 -7.17
CA GLU A 41 5.00 -3.49 -8.45
C GLU A 41 4.92 -2.25 -9.35
N TYR A 42 4.32 -1.19 -8.83
CA TYR A 42 4.07 0.03 -9.59
C TYR A 42 5.35 0.74 -10.06
N GLU A 43 6.47 0.53 -9.36
CA GLU A 43 7.79 0.98 -9.83
C GLU A 43 8.28 0.09 -10.97
N ARG A 44 8.28 -1.23 -10.77
CA ARG A 44 8.77 -2.19 -11.77
C ARG A 44 8.00 -2.12 -13.09
N PHE A 45 6.70 -1.84 -13.03
CA PHE A 45 5.83 -1.73 -14.21
C PHE A 45 5.62 -0.29 -14.70
N GLY A 46 6.46 0.66 -14.24
CA GLY A 46 6.58 1.98 -14.87
C GLY A 46 5.51 3.00 -14.50
N LEU A 47 4.56 2.70 -13.62
CA LEU A 47 3.60 3.70 -13.14
C LEU A 47 4.34 4.85 -12.44
N ILE A 48 5.23 4.53 -11.50
CA ILE A 48 5.98 5.55 -10.74
C ILE A 48 6.82 6.42 -11.68
N ASP A 49 7.45 5.82 -12.70
CA ASP A 49 8.22 6.56 -13.68
C ASP A 49 7.34 7.49 -14.53
N THR A 50 6.17 6.99 -14.95
CA THR A 50 5.19 7.76 -15.75
C THR A 50 4.72 9.02 -15.01
N ILE A 51 4.49 8.94 -13.70
CA ILE A 51 4.01 10.08 -12.88
C ILE A 51 5.16 10.85 -12.19
N ARG A 52 6.43 10.50 -12.47
CA ARG A 52 7.63 11.10 -11.86
C ARG A 52 7.62 12.64 -11.87
N PRO A 53 7.24 13.34 -12.97
CA PRO A 53 7.22 14.80 -12.95
C PRO A 53 6.26 15.40 -11.90
N HIS A 54 5.19 14.68 -11.55
CA HIS A 54 4.24 15.10 -10.52
C HIS A 54 4.76 14.80 -9.11
N ILE A 55 5.47 13.69 -8.94
CA ILE A 55 6.14 13.32 -7.69
C ILE A 55 7.25 14.32 -7.37
N GLU A 56 8.15 14.58 -8.33
CA GLU A 56 9.27 15.49 -8.16
C GLU A 56 8.83 16.95 -8.04
N GLY A 57 7.72 17.33 -8.69
CA GLY A 57 7.10 18.65 -8.55
C GLY A 57 6.29 18.85 -7.28
N GLY A 58 6.26 17.88 -6.35
CA GLY A 58 5.53 17.99 -5.08
C GLY A 58 4.01 18.04 -5.23
N LYS A 59 3.45 17.57 -6.35
CA LYS A 59 1.99 17.51 -6.55
C LYS A 59 1.37 16.30 -5.88
N VAL A 60 2.11 15.19 -5.81
CA VAL A 60 1.67 13.94 -5.23
C VAL A 60 2.82 13.26 -4.50
N LYS A 61 2.53 12.73 -3.31
CA LYS A 61 3.43 11.84 -2.58
C LYS A 61 2.84 10.44 -2.60
N VAL A 62 3.60 9.46 -3.04
CA VAL A 62 3.09 8.10 -3.28
C VAL A 62 3.54 7.18 -2.16
N TYR A 63 2.60 6.39 -1.63
CA TYR A 63 2.86 5.31 -0.69
C TYR A 63 2.36 4.02 -1.34
N SER A 64 3.21 3.02 -1.49
CA SER A 64 2.87 1.73 -2.07
C SER A 64 3.06 0.64 -1.03
N VAL A 65 1.97 -0.03 -0.64
CA VAL A 65 1.96 -1.04 0.43
C VAL A 65 2.12 -2.45 -0.14
N ASN A 66 2.52 -3.39 0.71
CA ASN A 66 2.57 -4.80 0.31
C ASN A 66 1.19 -5.48 0.36
N SER A 67 1.07 -6.61 -0.33
CA SER A 67 -0.13 -7.44 -0.37
C SER A 67 -0.15 -8.53 0.72
N ILE A 68 -1.34 -9.05 0.99
CA ILE A 68 -1.57 -10.29 1.75
C ILE A 68 -2.42 -11.31 0.96
N ASN A 69 -2.46 -11.19 -0.38
CA ASN A 69 -3.37 -11.98 -1.22
C ASN A 69 -3.16 -13.49 -1.07
N ASN A 70 -1.90 -13.92 -0.96
CA ASN A 70 -1.54 -15.33 -0.76
C ASN A 70 -1.94 -15.89 0.60
N ASP A 71 -2.18 -15.03 1.59
CA ASP A 71 -2.65 -15.40 2.93
C ASP A 71 -4.18 -15.32 3.04
N SER A 72 -4.82 -14.55 2.16
CA SER A 72 -6.27 -14.35 2.11
C SER A 72 -6.92 -15.03 0.90
N TRP A 73 -7.38 -14.26 -0.08
CA TRP A 73 -8.25 -14.72 -1.15
C TRP A 73 -7.62 -15.81 -2.02
N LEU A 74 -6.32 -15.71 -2.29
CA LEU A 74 -5.58 -16.66 -3.12
C LEU A 74 -5.08 -17.89 -2.34
N ASN A 75 -5.32 -17.95 -1.03
CA ASN A 75 -4.93 -19.09 -0.22
C ASN A 75 -5.88 -20.28 -0.43
N ASN A 76 -5.60 -21.16 -1.38
CA ASN A 76 -6.49 -22.31 -1.67
C ASN A 76 -6.45 -23.42 -0.60
N ASN A 77 -5.58 -23.30 0.41
CA ASN A 77 -5.38 -24.32 1.45
C ASN A 77 -6.14 -24.03 2.75
N VAL A 78 -6.91 -22.93 2.82
CA VAL A 78 -7.63 -22.51 4.03
C VAL A 78 -9.13 -22.41 3.80
N HIS A 79 -9.86 -22.58 4.89
CA HIS A 79 -11.32 -22.44 4.91
C HIS A 79 -11.74 -21.01 4.45
N PRO A 80 -12.81 -20.83 3.66
CA PRO A 80 -13.25 -19.52 3.17
C PRO A 80 -13.40 -18.43 4.25
N LYS A 81 -13.89 -18.82 5.43
CA LYS A 81 -13.97 -17.92 6.61
C LYS A 81 -12.61 -17.34 7.03
N HIS A 82 -11.53 -18.10 6.89
CA HIS A 82 -10.19 -17.60 7.18
C HIS A 82 -9.74 -16.57 6.15
N LYS A 83 -10.08 -16.77 4.85
CA LYS A 83 -9.79 -15.79 3.79
C LYS A 83 -10.44 -14.44 4.09
N THR A 84 -11.72 -14.44 4.45
CA THR A 84 -12.46 -13.22 4.81
C THR A 84 -11.91 -12.58 6.09
N TRP A 85 -11.51 -13.40 7.07
CA TRP A 85 -10.89 -12.90 8.29
C TRP A 85 -9.56 -12.19 7.98
N MET A 86 -8.65 -12.83 7.24
CA MET A 86 -7.39 -12.23 6.82
C MET A 86 -7.58 -10.95 5.99
N HIS A 87 -8.58 -10.91 5.11
CA HIS A 87 -8.92 -9.69 4.39
C HIS A 87 -9.35 -8.56 5.34
N ASN A 88 -10.16 -8.86 6.36
CA ASN A 88 -10.53 -7.87 7.36
C ASN A 88 -9.30 -7.40 8.19
N GLN A 89 -8.38 -8.32 8.50
CA GLN A 89 -7.12 -7.96 9.15
C GLN A 89 -6.28 -7.00 8.30
N PHE A 90 -6.26 -7.20 6.97
CA PHE A 90 -5.60 -6.27 6.05
C PHE A 90 -6.25 -4.89 6.05
N ASN A 91 -7.58 -4.81 6.07
CA ASN A 91 -8.28 -3.53 6.21
C ASN A 91 -7.85 -2.82 7.49
N HIS A 92 -7.78 -3.53 8.62
CA HIS A 92 -7.28 -2.95 9.86
C HIS A 92 -5.79 -2.56 9.79
N TYR A 93 -4.95 -3.30 9.07
CA TYR A 93 -3.57 -2.88 8.81
C TYR A 93 -3.53 -1.55 8.04
N ILE A 94 -4.38 -1.37 7.03
CA ILE A 94 -4.47 -0.10 6.29
C ILE A 94 -4.97 1.03 7.20
N TYR A 95 -6.10 0.85 7.87
CA TYR A 95 -6.75 1.90 8.66
C TYR A 95 -6.03 2.25 9.96
N ASP A 96 -5.54 1.24 10.67
CA ASP A 96 -5.02 1.41 12.04
C ASP A 96 -3.49 1.52 12.08
N GLU A 97 -2.79 1.25 10.97
CA GLU A 97 -1.32 1.31 10.91
C GLU A 97 -0.81 2.20 9.76
N VAL A 98 -1.19 1.91 8.51
CA VAL A 98 -0.70 2.65 7.33
C VAL A 98 -1.21 4.10 7.30
N VAL A 99 -2.51 4.30 7.52
CA VAL A 99 -3.09 5.65 7.52
C VAL A 99 -2.46 6.53 8.61
N PRO A 100 -2.34 6.11 9.88
CA PRO A 100 -1.59 6.85 10.90
C PRO A 100 -0.16 7.18 10.50
N TYR A 101 0.57 6.23 9.91
CA TYR A 101 1.93 6.46 9.41
C TYR A 101 1.96 7.54 8.32
N ILE A 102 1.05 7.48 7.35
CA ILE A 102 0.90 8.51 6.30
C ILE A 102 0.62 9.87 6.93
N LYS A 103 -0.33 9.96 7.87
CA LYS A 103 -0.69 11.22 8.54
C LYS A 103 0.48 11.80 9.34
N ALA A 104 1.24 10.96 10.03
CA ALA A 104 2.41 11.38 10.79
C ALA A 104 3.55 11.91 9.89
N THR A 105 3.70 11.36 8.68
CA THR A 105 4.83 11.66 7.78
C THR A 105 4.49 12.61 6.63
N SER A 106 3.21 12.92 6.43
CA SER A 106 2.73 13.81 5.37
C SER A 106 1.79 14.92 5.84
N GLY A 107 1.41 14.94 7.13
CA GLY A 107 0.48 15.92 7.71
C GLY A 107 -0.88 15.32 8.04
N TYR A 108 -1.43 15.70 9.19
CA TYR A 108 -2.69 15.13 9.71
C TYR A 108 -3.89 15.41 8.79
N ASP A 109 -3.95 16.58 8.18
CA ASP A 109 -5.05 16.97 7.28
C ASP A 109 -4.81 16.60 5.82
N THR A 110 -3.68 15.96 5.50
CA THR A 110 -3.31 15.63 4.12
C THR A 110 -4.29 14.62 3.50
N PRO A 111 -4.93 14.92 2.37
CA PRO A 111 -5.85 14.00 1.72
C PRO A 111 -5.14 12.71 1.29
N ILE A 112 -5.82 11.58 1.46
CA ILE A 112 -5.36 10.26 1.00
C ILE A 112 -6.33 9.78 -0.08
N ILE A 113 -5.81 9.55 -1.28
CA ILE A 113 -6.51 8.88 -2.37
C ILE A 113 -5.94 7.48 -2.47
N ILE A 114 -6.78 6.47 -2.28
CA ILE A 114 -6.41 5.07 -2.47
C ILE A 114 -6.68 4.65 -3.92
N SER A 115 -5.77 3.86 -4.48
CA SER A 115 -5.89 3.31 -5.83
C SER A 115 -5.28 1.91 -5.90
N GLY A 116 -5.88 1.07 -6.74
CA GLY A 116 -5.41 -0.26 -7.02
C GLY A 116 -5.90 -0.70 -8.40
N ALA A 117 -5.23 -1.70 -8.96
CA ALA A 117 -5.63 -2.31 -10.23
C ALA A 117 -5.90 -3.80 -10.04
N SER A 118 -6.81 -4.37 -10.86
CA SER A 118 -7.18 -5.78 -10.77
C SER A 118 -7.58 -6.16 -9.33
N PHE A 119 -6.90 -7.13 -8.73
CA PHE A 119 -7.14 -7.52 -7.33
C PHE A 119 -6.84 -6.39 -6.33
N GLY A 120 -5.92 -5.49 -6.65
CA GLY A 120 -5.67 -4.29 -5.87
C GLY A 120 -6.90 -3.37 -5.78
N ALA A 121 -7.78 -3.39 -6.79
CA ALA A 121 -9.00 -2.59 -6.81
C ALA A 121 -10.15 -3.21 -6.00
N LEU A 122 -10.01 -4.46 -5.56
CA LEU A 122 -10.97 -5.11 -4.66
C LEU A 122 -10.85 -4.59 -3.21
N HIS A 123 -9.65 -4.16 -2.84
CA HIS A 123 -9.28 -3.76 -1.48
C HIS A 123 -9.75 -2.35 -1.14
#